data_AF-A0A0H3H3B7-F1
#
_entry.id   AF-A0A0H3H3B7-F1
#
_cell.length_a   1.000
_cell.length_b   1.000
_cell.length_c   1.000
_cell.angle_alpha   90.00
_cell.angle_beta   90.00
_cell.angle_gamma   90.00
#
_symmetry.space_group_name_H-M   'P 1'
#
loop_
_entity.id
_entity.type
_entity.pdbx_description
1 polymer ?
#
loop_
_entity_poly.entity_id
_entity_poly.type
_entity_poly.pdbx_seq_one_letter_code
_entity_poly.pdbx_strand_id
1 'polypeptide(L)'
;MLKPVELIEDDESLAEAMAAVASAMADASRLKILCALMDGRAWTATELSAVADISPSTASAHLSRLVNSGLLICLAQGRHRYYRLAGSDVAGLLENMMTMAGKRAVALATSTPVNLRLARTCYDHLAGEVAVSLYDFLQREAWITPDGTALTLAGEAHFARLGVVVKRGSRRKACCGCLDWSERRFHLGGAAGAALLQHGLENGWFSTTAGFREVTITPAGWRALYLHFQLTKKGDC
;
A
#
# COMPACT_ATOMS: atom_id res chain seq x y z
N MET A 1 -9.58 30.36 -36.32
CA MET A 1 -10.81 30.45 -35.52
C MET A 1 -10.63 29.52 -34.33
N LEU A 2 -10.11 30.06 -33.23
CA LEU A 2 -9.90 29.31 -31.99
C LEU A 2 -11.27 28.91 -31.45
N LYS A 3 -11.52 27.61 -31.28
CA LYS A 3 -12.68 27.15 -30.51
C LYS A 3 -12.47 27.62 -29.07
N PRO A 4 -13.49 28.16 -28.38
CA PRO A 4 -13.42 28.35 -26.95
C PRO A 4 -13.09 27.01 -26.32
N VAL A 5 -12.10 26.99 -25.43
CA VAL A 5 -12.05 25.99 -24.36
C VAL A 5 -13.36 26.16 -23.61
N GLU A 6 -14.16 25.11 -23.51
CA GLU A 6 -15.28 25.08 -22.55
C GLU A 6 -14.67 25.40 -21.19
N LEU A 7 -14.80 26.65 -20.78
CA LEU A 7 -14.52 27.10 -19.42
C LEU A 7 -15.43 26.27 -18.53
N ILE A 8 -14.87 25.73 -17.46
CA ILE A 8 -15.60 24.99 -16.43
C ILE A 8 -16.86 25.80 -16.07
N GLU A 9 -18.02 25.36 -16.57
CA GLU A 9 -19.33 25.91 -16.20
C GLU A 9 -19.71 25.40 -14.81
N ASP A 10 -18.88 25.63 -13.80
CA ASP A 10 -19.22 25.36 -12.39
C ASP A 10 -18.17 25.89 -11.38
N ASP A 11 -17.76 27.16 -11.49
CA ASP A 11 -16.78 27.77 -10.56
C ASP A 11 -17.26 27.74 -9.09
N GLU A 12 -18.57 27.84 -8.87
CA GLU A 12 -19.20 27.75 -7.54
C GLU A 12 -19.16 26.32 -6.98
N SER A 13 -19.47 25.31 -7.79
CA SER A 13 -19.37 23.88 -7.44
C SER A 13 -17.92 23.45 -7.18
N LEU A 14 -16.96 23.98 -7.95
CA LEU A 14 -15.53 23.77 -7.69
C LEU A 14 -15.11 24.38 -6.35
N ALA A 15 -15.51 25.62 -6.07
CA ALA A 15 -15.21 26.29 -4.80
C ALA A 15 -15.84 25.54 -3.61
N GLU A 16 -17.07 25.02 -3.75
CA GLU A 16 -17.73 24.19 -2.73
C GLU A 16 -17.00 22.87 -2.48
N ALA A 17 -16.58 22.16 -3.55
CA ALA A 17 -15.81 20.93 -3.43
C ALA A 17 -14.46 21.18 -2.74
N MET A 18 -13.76 22.25 -3.12
CA MET A 18 -12.50 22.67 -2.48
C MET A 18 -12.71 23.03 -1.00
N ALA A 19 -13.77 23.77 -0.69
CA ALA A 19 -14.11 24.14 0.68
C ALA A 19 -14.44 22.91 1.54
N ALA A 20 -15.11 21.90 0.98
CA ALA A 20 -15.39 20.64 1.67
C ALA A 20 -14.11 19.89 2.05
N VAL A 21 -13.16 19.77 1.10
CA VAL A 21 -11.83 19.17 1.36
C VAL A 21 -11.06 19.97 2.40
N ALA A 22 -10.98 21.30 2.23
CA ALA A 22 -10.30 22.17 3.18
C ALA A 22 -10.89 22.08 4.59
N SER A 23 -12.22 22.07 4.70
CA SER A 23 -12.95 21.91 5.97
C SER A 23 -12.72 20.55 6.63
N ALA A 24 -12.62 19.48 5.83
CA ALA A 24 -12.25 18.17 6.32
C ALA A 24 -10.82 18.13 6.88
N MET A 25 -9.92 18.99 6.39
CA MET A 25 -8.53 19.08 6.86
C MET A 25 -8.31 20.12 7.97
N ALA A 26 -9.12 21.17 8.07
CA ALA A 26 -8.94 22.32 8.96
C ALA A 26 -9.14 22.01 10.45
N ASP A 27 -8.29 21.15 11.00
CA ASP A 27 -8.24 20.72 12.40
C ASP A 27 -6.89 20.09 12.70
N ALA A 28 -6.28 20.49 13.82
CA ALA A 28 -4.93 20.07 14.16
C ALA A 28 -4.80 18.55 14.35
N SER A 29 -5.80 17.90 14.97
CA SER A 29 -5.80 16.46 15.21
C SER A 29 -5.96 15.67 13.91
N ARG A 30 -6.83 16.13 13.01
CA ARG A 30 -6.97 15.52 11.67
C ARG A 30 -5.71 15.65 10.84
N LEU A 31 -5.04 16.81 10.87
CA LEU A 31 -3.75 16.99 10.19
C LEU A 31 -2.67 16.09 10.80
N LYS A 32 -2.58 15.96 12.13
CA LYS A 32 -1.65 15.00 12.77
C LYS A 32 -1.88 13.56 12.28
N ILE A 33 -3.15 13.14 12.20
CA ILE A 33 -3.52 11.81 11.65
C ILE A 33 -3.04 11.69 10.19
N LEU A 34 -3.35 12.67 9.34
CA LEU A 34 -2.97 12.65 7.92
C LEU A 34 -1.44 12.61 7.73
N CYS A 35 -0.69 13.42 8.48
CA CYS A 35 0.77 13.44 8.48
C CYS A 35 1.37 12.07 8.90
N ALA A 36 0.75 11.41 9.88
CA ALA A 36 1.22 10.12 10.38
C ALA A 36 1.07 8.98 9.35
N LEU A 37 0.19 9.15 8.36
CA LEU A 37 -0.09 8.19 7.30
C LEU A 37 0.74 8.43 6.01
N MET A 38 1.61 9.45 6.01
CA MET A 38 2.43 9.81 4.85
C MET A 38 3.46 8.73 4.46
N ASP A 39 3.78 7.80 5.36
CA ASP A 39 4.62 6.64 5.05
C ASP A 39 3.90 5.60 4.18
N GLY A 40 2.65 5.86 3.79
CA GLY A 40 1.82 5.02 2.94
C GLY A 40 1.24 3.80 3.66
N ARG A 41 1.48 3.69 4.97
CA ARG A 41 1.08 2.57 5.81
C ARG A 41 -0.34 2.76 6.33
N ALA A 42 -1.06 1.66 6.52
CA ALA A 42 -2.41 1.65 7.11
C ALA A 42 -2.38 1.41 8.62
N TRP A 43 -2.93 2.33 9.41
CA TRP A 43 -2.86 2.30 10.88
C TRP A 43 -4.23 2.12 11.53
N THR A 44 -4.27 1.60 12.76
CA THR A 44 -5.54 1.44 13.49
C THR A 44 -6.00 2.75 14.14
N ALA A 45 -7.29 2.85 14.46
CA ALA A 45 -7.84 4.02 15.14
C ALA A 45 -7.17 4.31 16.49
N THR A 46 -6.83 3.26 17.26
CA THR A 46 -6.15 3.39 18.56
C THR A 46 -4.73 3.93 18.42
N GLU A 47 -4.01 3.53 17.38
CA GLU A 47 -2.66 4.05 17.13
C GLU A 47 -2.72 5.50 16.67
N LEU A 48 -3.65 5.83 15.77
CA LEU A 48 -3.85 7.19 15.30
C LEU A 48 -4.35 8.13 16.40
N SER A 49 -5.14 7.64 17.35
CA SER A 49 -5.57 8.44 18.51
C SER A 49 -4.38 8.81 19.41
N ALA A 50 -3.44 7.87 19.62
CA ALA A 50 -2.24 8.13 20.40
C ALA A 50 -1.33 9.19 19.72
N VAL A 51 -1.20 9.13 18.38
CA VAL A 51 -0.37 10.08 17.62
C VAL A 51 -0.98 11.49 17.59
N ALA A 52 -2.30 11.57 17.48
CA ALA A 52 -2.99 12.86 17.49
C ALA A 52 -3.16 13.46 18.90
N ASP A 53 -2.86 12.68 19.95
CA ASP A 53 -3.09 13.01 21.36
C ASP A 53 -4.56 13.31 21.66
N ILE A 54 -5.43 12.37 21.27
CA ILE A 54 -6.89 12.46 21.43
C ILE A 54 -7.47 11.14 21.92
N SER A 55 -8.70 11.17 22.42
CA SER A 55 -9.42 9.96 22.81
C SER A 55 -9.77 9.06 21.60
N PRO A 56 -9.92 7.74 21.80
CA PRO A 56 -10.36 6.83 20.74
C PRO A 56 -11.73 7.17 20.13
N SER A 57 -12.64 7.75 20.93
CA SER A 57 -13.96 8.20 20.45
C SER A 57 -13.84 9.40 19.51
N THR A 58 -13.02 10.39 19.88
CA THR A 58 -12.74 11.56 19.03
C THR A 58 -12.01 11.15 17.76
N ALA A 59 -11.02 10.25 17.85
CA ALA A 59 -10.34 9.71 16.69
C ALA A 59 -11.29 9.01 15.73
N SER A 60 -12.24 8.20 16.23
CA SER A 60 -13.23 7.52 15.39
C SER A 60 -14.12 8.50 14.61
N ALA A 61 -14.52 9.61 15.23
CA ALA A 61 -15.29 10.67 14.56
C ALA A 61 -14.45 11.38 13.48
N HIS A 62 -13.19 11.70 13.79
CA HIS A 62 -12.27 12.29 12.81
C HIS A 62 -11.98 11.38 11.62
N LEU A 63 -11.71 10.10 11.86
CA LEU A 63 -11.46 9.10 10.81
C LEU A 63 -12.68 8.94 9.91
N SER A 64 -13.89 8.91 10.48
CA SER A 64 -15.13 8.83 9.70
C SER A 64 -15.28 10.05 8.79
N ARG A 65 -15.02 11.26 9.31
CA ARG A 65 -15.07 12.49 8.50
C ARG A 65 -14.05 12.48 7.36
N LEU A 66 -12.81 12.05 7.63
CA LEU A 66 -11.74 11.98 6.64
C LEU A 66 -11.98 10.91 5.57
N VAL A 67 -12.61 9.79 5.93
CA VAL A 67 -13.05 8.76 4.96
C VAL A 67 -14.18 9.30 4.09
N ASN A 68 -15.19 9.94 4.69
CA ASN A 68 -16.33 10.50 3.96
C ASN A 68 -15.92 11.63 3.01
N SER A 69 -14.82 12.35 3.30
CA SER A 69 -14.27 13.38 2.43
C SER A 69 -13.26 12.84 1.41
N GLY A 70 -13.09 11.52 1.29
CA GLY A 70 -12.18 10.89 0.32
C GLY A 70 -10.69 11.07 0.61
N LEU A 71 -10.31 11.56 1.79
CA LEU A 71 -8.90 11.76 2.16
C LEU A 71 -8.25 10.47 2.67
N LEU A 72 -9.06 9.59 3.28
CA LEU A 72 -8.64 8.28 3.77
C LEU A 72 -9.48 7.17 3.16
N ILE A 73 -8.93 5.97 3.15
CA ILE A 73 -9.70 4.74 2.95
C ILE A 73 -9.58 3.83 4.16
N CYS A 74 -10.67 3.11 4.44
CA CYS A 74 -10.78 2.15 5.52
C CYS A 74 -10.71 0.73 4.98
N LEU A 75 -9.74 -0.04 5.46
CA LEU A 75 -9.49 -1.41 5.11
C LEU A 75 -9.91 -2.31 6.28
N ALA A 76 -10.87 -3.20 6.04
CA ALA A 76 -11.25 -4.20 7.02
C ALA A 76 -10.37 -5.45 6.89
N GLN A 77 -9.66 -5.82 7.96
CA GLN A 77 -8.89 -7.06 8.01
C GLN A 77 -9.15 -7.76 9.36
N GLY A 78 -9.87 -8.88 9.30
CA GLY A 78 -10.34 -9.59 10.49
C GLY A 78 -11.22 -8.68 11.35
N ARG A 79 -10.91 -8.58 12.65
CA ARG A 79 -11.63 -7.73 13.61
C ARG A 79 -11.18 -6.27 13.64
N HIS A 80 -10.12 -5.93 12.89
CA HIS A 80 -9.50 -4.61 12.95
C HIS A 80 -9.81 -3.81 11.67
N ARG A 81 -9.95 -2.50 11.85
CA ARG A 81 -10.05 -1.52 10.77
C ARG A 81 -8.75 -0.74 10.71
N TYR A 82 -8.19 -0.65 9.50
CA TYR A 82 -6.96 0.05 9.21
C TYR A 82 -7.27 1.23 8.27
N TYR A 83 -6.62 2.37 8.50
CA TYR A 83 -6.81 3.59 7.74
C TYR A 83 -5.52 3.99 7.07
N ARG A 84 -5.58 4.31 5.77
CA ARG A 84 -4.46 4.86 5.00
C ARG A 84 -4.93 6.06 4.18
N LEU A 85 -4.00 6.89 3.73
CA LEU A 85 -4.30 7.92 2.72
C LEU A 85 -4.99 7.28 1.51
N ALA A 86 -5.98 7.97 0.97
CA ALA A 86 -6.75 7.46 -0.18
C ALA A 86 -5.88 7.29 -1.43
N GLY A 87 -4.92 8.21 -1.64
CA GLY A 87 -4.03 8.21 -2.79
C GLY A 87 -2.81 9.12 -2.61
N SER A 88 -1.95 9.13 -3.65
CA SER A 88 -0.74 9.95 -3.71
C SER A 88 -1.02 11.44 -3.91
N ASP A 89 -2.18 11.77 -4.48
CA ASP A 89 -2.73 13.13 -4.58
C ASP A 89 -2.92 13.78 -3.22
N VAL A 90 -3.50 13.04 -2.25
CA VAL A 90 -3.65 13.51 -0.86
C VAL A 90 -2.28 13.71 -0.21
N ALA A 91 -1.34 12.80 -0.44
CA ALA A 91 0.02 12.92 0.08
C ALA A 91 0.75 14.15 -0.49
N GLY A 92 0.63 14.40 -1.80
CA GLY A 92 1.21 15.56 -2.46
C GLY A 92 0.63 16.89 -1.96
N LEU A 93 -0.69 16.94 -1.71
CA LEU A 93 -1.32 18.10 -1.07
C LEU A 93 -0.73 18.38 0.32
N LEU A 94 -0.60 17.35 1.16
CA LEU A 94 -0.02 17.47 2.50
C LEU A 94 1.44 17.94 2.46
N GLU A 95 2.23 17.41 1.51
CA GLU A 95 3.62 17.82 1.32
C GLU A 95 3.75 19.29 0.91
N ASN A 96 2.89 19.76 0.00
CA ASN A 96 2.82 21.18 -0.36
C ASN A 96 2.45 22.06 0.84
N MET A 97 1.47 21.66 1.65
CA MET A 97 1.10 22.39 2.87
C MET A 97 2.25 22.44 3.90
N MET A 98 2.95 21.33 4.10
CA MET A 98 4.11 21.27 4.99
C MET A 98 5.25 22.16 4.50
N THR A 99 5.49 22.17 3.20
CA THR A 99 6.49 23.02 2.56
C THR A 99 6.16 24.50 2.80
N MET A 100 4.90 24.91 2.59
CA MET A 100 4.44 26.27 2.88
C MET A 100 4.52 26.62 4.38
N ALA A 101 4.28 25.66 5.27
CA ALA A 101 4.39 25.84 6.71
C ALA A 101 5.84 25.79 7.24
N GLY A 102 6.82 25.47 6.38
CA GLY A 102 8.22 25.29 6.79
C GLY A 102 8.44 24.10 7.74
N LYS A 103 7.61 23.05 7.65
CA LYS A 103 7.64 21.87 8.52
C LYS A 103 7.88 20.59 7.71
N ARG A 104 8.29 19.52 8.39
CA ARG A 104 8.41 18.16 7.82
C ARG A 104 7.58 17.20 8.68
N ALA A 105 6.95 16.22 8.05
CA ALA A 105 6.27 15.14 8.75
C ALA A 105 7.26 14.26 9.53
N VAL A 106 6.82 13.75 10.67
CA VAL A 106 7.50 12.67 11.40
C VAL A 106 6.77 11.37 11.08
N ALA A 107 7.47 10.42 10.47
CA ALA A 107 6.92 9.10 10.18
C ALA A 107 6.85 8.24 11.45
N LEU A 108 5.85 7.36 11.53
CA LEU A 108 5.74 6.42 12.64
C LEU A 108 6.74 5.27 12.52
N ALA A 109 7.43 4.97 13.61
CA ALA A 109 8.41 3.89 13.65
C ALA A 109 7.74 2.53 13.93
N THR A 110 8.09 1.52 13.15
CA THR A 110 7.68 0.12 13.39
C THR A 110 8.68 -0.58 14.30
N SER A 111 8.17 -1.31 15.30
CA SER A 111 8.98 -2.14 16.21
C SER A 111 9.41 -3.49 15.60
N THR A 112 8.98 -3.82 14.37
CA THR A 112 9.34 -5.08 13.70
C THR A 112 10.84 -5.16 13.41
N PRO A 113 11.52 -6.27 13.76
CA PRO A 113 12.92 -6.52 13.41
C PRO A 113 13.20 -6.37 11.91
N VAL A 114 14.36 -5.82 11.54
CA VAL A 114 14.71 -5.44 10.16
C VAL A 114 14.65 -6.62 9.19
N ASN A 115 15.11 -7.79 9.60
CA ASN A 115 15.09 -9.01 8.80
C ASN A 115 13.66 -9.47 8.47
N LEU A 116 12.75 -9.47 9.45
CA LEU A 116 11.34 -9.77 9.23
C LEU A 116 10.60 -8.69 8.45
N ARG A 117 11.12 -7.46 8.47
CA ARG A 117 10.60 -6.34 7.70
C ARG A 117 10.97 -6.47 6.21
N LEU A 118 12.19 -6.87 5.90
CA LEU A 118 12.69 -7.01 4.54
C LEU A 118 11.86 -8.03 3.73
N ALA A 119 11.82 -9.27 4.21
CA ALA A 119 11.09 -10.36 3.55
C ALA A 119 10.74 -11.49 4.53
N ARG A 120 9.52 -12.01 4.40
CA ARG A 120 9.00 -13.13 5.22
C ARG A 120 7.83 -13.81 4.53
N THR A 121 7.32 -14.89 5.13
CA THR A 121 6.05 -15.50 4.76
C THR A 121 4.89 -14.90 5.55
N CYS A 122 3.84 -14.44 4.87
CA CYS A 122 2.51 -14.24 5.45
C CYS A 122 1.68 -15.46 5.08
N TYR A 123 1.62 -16.45 5.98
CA TYR A 123 1.11 -17.79 5.68
C TYR A 123 1.92 -18.47 4.57
N ASP A 124 1.41 -18.48 3.34
CA ASP A 124 1.95 -19.22 2.20
C ASP A 124 2.38 -18.32 1.04
N HIS A 125 2.49 -17.00 1.26
CA HIS A 125 2.95 -16.04 0.27
C HIS A 125 3.95 -15.05 0.85
N LEU A 126 4.73 -14.41 -0.02
CA LEU A 126 5.77 -13.47 0.37
C LEU A 126 5.13 -12.19 0.96
N ALA A 127 5.78 -11.64 1.99
CA ALA A 127 5.41 -10.45 2.73
C ALA A 127 6.68 -9.67 3.14
N GLY A 128 6.52 -8.47 3.66
CA GLY A 128 7.62 -7.52 3.93
C GLY A 128 7.86 -6.54 2.78
N GLU A 129 8.89 -5.69 2.93
CA GLU A 129 9.23 -4.61 2.01
C GLU A 129 9.37 -5.07 0.55
N VAL A 130 10.02 -6.22 0.33
CA VAL A 130 10.18 -6.79 -1.02
C VAL A 130 8.85 -7.18 -1.62
N ALA A 131 7.96 -7.80 -0.85
CA ALA A 131 6.65 -8.24 -1.33
C ALA A 131 5.71 -7.06 -1.63
N VAL A 132 5.77 -6.01 -0.81
CA VAL A 132 5.04 -4.77 -1.04
C VAL A 132 5.55 -4.07 -2.30
N SER A 133 6.86 -3.96 -2.46
CA SER A 133 7.45 -3.35 -3.67
C SER A 133 7.10 -4.14 -4.93
N LEU A 134 7.01 -5.46 -4.82
CA LEU A 134 6.57 -6.31 -5.91
C LEU A 134 5.10 -6.06 -6.25
N TYR A 135 4.24 -5.94 -5.23
CA TYR A 135 2.83 -5.61 -5.44
C TYR A 135 2.64 -4.23 -6.10
N ASP A 136 3.41 -3.22 -5.68
CA ASP A 136 3.40 -1.89 -6.30
C ASP A 136 3.78 -1.95 -7.78
N PHE A 137 4.79 -2.76 -8.13
CA PHE A 137 5.16 -3.01 -9.53
C PHE A 137 3.99 -3.63 -10.30
N LEU A 138 3.36 -4.69 -9.77
CA LEU A 138 2.24 -5.35 -10.43
C LEU A 138 1.06 -4.38 -10.65
N GLN A 139 0.81 -3.49 -9.69
CA GLN A 139 -0.25 -2.49 -9.80
C GLN A 139 0.07 -1.46 -10.87
N ARG A 140 1.30 -0.93 -10.88
CA ARG A 140 1.76 0.09 -11.83
C ARG A 140 1.78 -0.42 -13.27
N GLU A 141 2.26 -1.64 -13.48
CA GLU A 141 2.30 -2.26 -14.80
C GLU A 141 0.94 -2.89 -15.22
N ALA A 142 -0.10 -2.73 -14.39
CA ALA A 142 -1.43 -3.28 -14.60
C ALA A 142 -1.45 -4.81 -14.79
N TRP A 143 -0.58 -5.55 -14.09
CA TRP A 143 -0.59 -7.02 -14.07
C TRP A 143 -1.69 -7.56 -13.14
N ILE A 144 -2.13 -6.75 -12.19
CA ILE A 144 -3.30 -7.01 -11.33
C ILE A 144 -4.36 -5.94 -11.55
N THR A 145 -5.61 -6.27 -11.26
CA THR A 145 -6.73 -5.33 -11.31
C THR A 145 -6.53 -4.17 -10.33
N PRO A 146 -7.14 -2.98 -10.56
CA PRO A 146 -7.02 -1.83 -9.65
C PRO A 146 -7.42 -2.11 -8.20
N ASP A 147 -8.37 -3.01 -8.00
CA ASP A 147 -8.84 -3.46 -6.68
C ASP A 147 -8.00 -4.61 -6.08
N GLY A 148 -6.99 -5.10 -6.82
CA GLY A 148 -6.06 -6.14 -6.37
C GLY A 148 -6.66 -7.53 -6.25
N THR A 149 -7.85 -7.78 -6.81
CA THR A 149 -8.59 -9.04 -6.61
C THR A 149 -8.32 -10.09 -7.68
N ALA A 150 -7.75 -9.71 -8.82
CA ALA A 150 -7.44 -10.63 -9.92
C ALA A 150 -6.15 -10.23 -10.66
N LEU A 151 -5.57 -11.19 -11.38
CA LEU A 151 -4.58 -10.90 -12.42
C LEU A 151 -5.31 -10.41 -13.68
N THR A 152 -4.71 -9.47 -14.40
CA THR A 152 -5.18 -9.10 -15.74
C THR A 152 -4.67 -10.10 -16.77
N LEU A 153 -5.21 -10.08 -18.00
CA LEU A 153 -4.69 -10.92 -19.09
C LEU A 153 -3.20 -10.72 -19.34
N ALA A 154 -2.72 -9.47 -19.22
CA ALA A 154 -1.31 -9.15 -19.33
C ALA A 154 -0.50 -9.78 -18.18
N GLY A 155 -0.97 -9.63 -16.94
CA GLY A 155 -0.33 -10.22 -15.76
C GLY A 155 -0.25 -11.75 -15.84
N GLU A 156 -1.30 -12.41 -16.30
CA GLU A 156 -1.32 -13.86 -16.52
C GLU A 156 -0.28 -14.30 -17.56
N ALA A 157 -0.20 -13.58 -18.68
CA ALA A 157 0.79 -13.86 -19.72
C ALA A 157 2.23 -13.66 -19.21
N HIS A 158 2.47 -12.63 -18.39
CA HIS A 158 3.77 -12.42 -17.76
C HIS A 158 4.10 -13.51 -16.75
N PHE A 159 3.17 -13.86 -15.85
CA PHE A 159 3.36 -14.96 -14.89
C PHE A 159 3.67 -16.28 -15.61
N ALA A 160 2.94 -16.58 -16.70
CA ALA A 160 3.20 -17.76 -17.51
C ALA A 160 4.60 -17.74 -18.16
N ARG A 161 5.05 -16.59 -18.69
CA ARG A 161 6.41 -16.43 -19.23
C ARG A 161 7.50 -16.61 -18.18
N LEU A 162 7.26 -16.19 -16.94
CA LEU A 162 8.16 -16.45 -15.83
C LEU A 162 8.16 -17.94 -15.42
N GLY A 163 7.16 -18.73 -15.82
CA GLY A 163 6.95 -20.10 -15.35
C GLY A 163 6.19 -20.19 -14.02
N VAL A 164 5.50 -19.12 -13.61
CA VAL A 164 4.65 -19.10 -12.41
C VAL A 164 3.26 -19.60 -12.77
N VAL A 165 2.94 -20.83 -12.36
CA VAL A 165 1.64 -21.45 -12.65
C VAL A 165 0.64 -21.15 -11.54
N VAL A 166 -0.32 -20.25 -11.81
CA VAL A 166 -1.41 -19.93 -10.88
C VAL A 166 -2.56 -20.92 -11.05
N LYS A 167 -2.74 -21.81 -10.07
CA LYS A 167 -3.83 -22.80 -10.10
C LYS A 167 -5.20 -22.10 -10.05
N ARG A 168 -6.01 -22.28 -11.11
CA ARG A 168 -7.40 -21.81 -11.17
C ARG A 168 -8.37 -22.83 -10.55
N GLY A 169 -9.53 -22.36 -10.10
CA GLY A 169 -10.66 -23.23 -9.74
C GLY A 169 -10.70 -23.77 -8.30
N SER A 170 -9.83 -23.30 -7.40
CA SER A 170 -10.00 -23.59 -5.96
C SER A 170 -10.94 -22.56 -5.29
N ARG A 171 -11.46 -22.87 -4.09
CA ARG A 171 -12.17 -21.90 -3.23
C ARG A 171 -11.33 -20.65 -2.89
N ARG A 172 -10.01 -20.68 -3.15
CA ARG A 172 -9.08 -19.58 -2.89
C ARG A 172 -9.14 -18.56 -4.03
N LYS A 173 -9.14 -17.27 -3.65
CA LYS A 173 -9.06 -16.16 -4.62
C LYS A 173 -7.80 -16.25 -5.48
N ALA A 174 -7.93 -15.96 -6.76
CA ALA A 174 -6.81 -15.99 -7.72
C ALA A 174 -5.71 -15.00 -7.30
N CYS A 175 -6.12 -13.80 -6.88
CA CYS A 175 -5.26 -12.78 -6.29
C CYS A 175 -6.01 -12.14 -5.11
N CYS A 176 -5.29 -11.61 -4.14
CA CYS A 176 -5.83 -10.64 -3.21
C CYS A 176 -4.72 -9.74 -2.69
N GLY A 177 -4.96 -8.43 -2.56
CA GLY A 177 -4.13 -7.56 -1.74
C GLY A 177 -4.20 -7.99 -0.28
N CYS A 178 -3.16 -8.67 0.21
CA CYS A 178 -3.01 -8.99 1.63
C CYS A 178 -2.33 -7.82 2.33
N LEU A 179 -2.89 -7.34 3.44
CA LEU A 179 -2.31 -6.22 4.16
C LEU A 179 -1.15 -6.71 5.02
N ASP A 180 0.04 -6.24 4.70
CA ASP A 180 1.27 -6.56 5.41
C ASP A 180 1.22 -5.99 6.83
N TRP A 181 1.53 -6.74 7.88
CA TRP A 181 1.44 -6.19 9.25
C TRP A 181 2.61 -5.28 9.63
N SER A 182 3.79 -5.42 9.01
CA SER A 182 4.96 -4.56 9.28
C SER A 182 4.95 -3.33 8.40
N GLU A 183 4.69 -3.53 7.12
CA GLU A 183 4.64 -2.46 6.13
C GLU A 183 3.27 -1.81 6.07
N ARG A 184 2.20 -2.48 6.50
CA ARG A 184 0.81 -1.98 6.44
C ARG A 184 0.42 -1.48 5.05
N ARG A 185 0.97 -2.15 4.06
CA ARG A 185 0.73 -1.95 2.63
C ARG A 185 0.36 -3.29 2.04
N PHE A 186 -0.32 -3.27 0.90
CA PHE A 186 -0.72 -4.51 0.26
C PHE A 186 0.49 -5.23 -0.34
N HIS A 187 0.49 -6.54 -0.19
CA HIS A 187 1.37 -7.46 -0.90
C HIS A 187 0.55 -8.55 -1.57
N LEU A 188 1.15 -9.24 -2.54
CA LEU A 188 0.45 -10.22 -3.36
C LEU A 188 0.10 -11.46 -2.52
N GLY A 189 -1.19 -11.65 -2.24
CA GLY A 189 -1.75 -12.85 -1.63
C GLY A 189 -2.57 -13.68 -2.61
N GLY A 190 -3.26 -14.69 -2.08
CA GLY A 190 -4.09 -15.60 -2.88
C GLY A 190 -3.25 -16.63 -3.64
N ALA A 191 -3.85 -17.25 -4.67
CA ALA A 191 -3.18 -18.28 -5.46
C ALA A 191 -1.93 -17.73 -6.18
N ALA A 192 -1.98 -16.48 -6.67
CA ALA A 192 -0.86 -15.83 -7.35
C ALA A 192 0.32 -15.59 -6.38
N GLY A 193 0.05 -15.08 -5.18
CA GLY A 193 1.08 -14.87 -4.16
C GLY A 193 1.77 -16.17 -3.73
N ALA A 194 0.98 -17.23 -3.54
CA ALA A 194 1.51 -18.54 -3.18
C ALA A 194 2.34 -19.17 -4.32
N ALA A 195 1.86 -19.08 -5.56
CA ALA A 195 2.57 -19.59 -6.73
C ALA A 195 3.91 -18.87 -6.95
N LEU A 196 3.95 -17.54 -6.75
CA LEU A 196 5.17 -16.76 -6.90
C LEU A 196 6.21 -17.08 -5.82
N LEU A 197 5.79 -17.23 -4.56
CA LEU A 197 6.68 -17.66 -3.48
C LEU A 197 7.26 -19.04 -3.79
N GLN A 198 6.40 -19.99 -4.17
CA GLN A 198 6.82 -21.35 -4.50
C GLN A 198 7.82 -21.38 -5.66
N HIS A 199 7.52 -20.66 -6.74
CA HIS A 199 8.42 -20.54 -7.89
C HIS A 199 9.78 -19.95 -7.48
N GLY A 200 9.79 -18.91 -6.65
CA GLY A 200 11.03 -18.30 -6.17
C GLY A 200 11.84 -19.23 -5.26
N LEU A 201 11.20 -20.11 -4.47
CA LEU A 201 11.89 -21.14 -3.70
C LEU A 201 12.51 -22.20 -4.62
N GLU A 202 11.76 -22.68 -5.60
CA GLU A 202 12.21 -23.71 -6.56
C GLU A 202 13.37 -23.24 -7.44
N ASN A 203 13.40 -21.95 -7.79
CA ASN A 203 14.45 -21.35 -8.60
C ASN A 203 15.58 -20.72 -7.77
N GLY A 204 15.59 -20.91 -6.45
CA GLY A 204 16.63 -20.41 -5.55
C GLY A 204 16.69 -18.90 -5.43
N TRP A 205 15.61 -18.19 -5.75
CA TRP A 205 15.48 -16.75 -5.52
C TRP A 205 15.30 -16.44 -4.04
N PHE A 206 14.55 -17.30 -3.36
CA PHE A 206 14.21 -17.20 -1.96
C PHE A 206 14.72 -18.43 -1.21
N SER A 207 15.09 -18.25 0.05
CA SER A 207 15.32 -19.36 0.98
C SER A 207 14.61 -19.12 2.30
N THR A 208 14.15 -20.21 2.91
CA THR A 208 13.44 -20.20 4.19
C THR A 208 14.12 -21.13 5.18
N THR A 209 14.15 -20.74 6.45
CA THR A 209 14.59 -21.61 7.54
C THR A 209 13.38 -22.26 8.19
N ALA A 210 13.39 -23.59 8.33
CA ALA A 210 12.29 -24.31 8.98
C ALA A 210 12.01 -23.76 10.39
N GLY A 211 10.74 -23.53 10.71
CA GLY A 211 10.32 -22.94 11.99
C GLY A 211 10.40 -21.41 12.06
N PHE A 212 11.01 -20.75 11.07
CA PHE A 212 11.06 -19.29 10.97
C PHE A 212 10.20 -18.81 9.80
N ARG A 213 9.64 -17.60 9.96
CA ARG A 213 8.89 -16.94 8.89
C ARG A 213 9.77 -16.08 7.99
N GLU A 214 11.01 -15.83 8.39
CA GLU A 214 11.95 -15.04 7.61
C GLU A 214 12.21 -15.70 6.26
N VAL A 215 12.24 -14.86 5.22
CA VAL A 215 12.60 -15.27 3.86
C VAL A 215 13.85 -14.49 3.48
N THR A 216 14.93 -15.20 3.18
CA THR A 216 16.15 -14.59 2.68
C THR A 216 16.06 -14.47 1.17
N ILE A 217 16.32 -13.27 0.64
CA ILE A 217 16.46 -13.04 -0.80
C ILE A 217 17.92 -13.32 -1.18
N THR A 218 18.14 -14.31 -2.04
CA THR A 218 19.49 -14.69 -2.46
C THR A 218 20.05 -13.67 -3.47
N PRO A 219 21.37 -13.68 -3.77
CA PRO A 219 21.91 -12.89 -4.86
C PRO A 219 21.27 -13.19 -6.22
N ALA A 220 20.91 -14.45 -6.48
CA ALA A 220 20.16 -14.83 -7.67
C ALA A 220 18.73 -14.27 -7.63
N GLY A 221 18.10 -14.26 -6.47
CA GLY A 221 16.78 -13.65 -6.24
C GLY A 221 16.77 -12.15 -6.53
N TRP A 222 17.75 -11.40 -6.03
CA TRP A 222 17.83 -9.96 -6.36
C TRP A 222 18.03 -9.69 -7.84
N ARG A 223 18.82 -10.51 -8.54
CA ARG A 223 18.94 -10.42 -10.01
C ARG A 223 17.62 -10.71 -10.71
N ALA A 224 16.91 -11.76 -10.30
CA ALA A 224 15.60 -12.09 -10.88
C ALA A 224 14.55 -11.01 -10.59
N LEU A 225 14.52 -10.48 -9.37
CA LEU A 225 13.64 -9.38 -8.96
C LEU A 225 13.90 -8.12 -9.79
N TYR A 226 15.16 -7.80 -10.06
CA TYR A 226 15.51 -6.70 -10.96
C TYR A 226 15.08 -6.96 -12.40
N LEU A 227 15.43 -8.12 -12.96
CA LEU A 227 15.17 -8.46 -14.37
C LEU A 227 13.67 -8.53 -14.70
N HIS A 228 12.85 -9.07 -13.79
CA HIS A 228 11.43 -9.32 -14.06
C HIS A 228 10.48 -8.30 -13.45
N PHE A 229 10.90 -7.64 -12.37
CA PHE A 229 10.05 -6.74 -11.60
C PHE A 229 10.70 -5.37 -11.35
N GLN A 230 11.91 -5.11 -11.86
CA GLN A 230 12.62 -3.83 -11.68
C GLN A 230 12.84 -3.43 -10.21
N LEU A 231 12.94 -4.43 -9.32
CA LEU A 231 13.20 -4.22 -7.89
C LEU A 231 14.71 -4.26 -7.62
N THR A 232 15.22 -3.30 -6.86
CA THR A 232 16.60 -3.26 -6.38
C THR A 232 16.67 -3.37 -4.87
N LYS A 233 17.84 -3.78 -4.36
CA LYS A 233 18.11 -3.80 -2.93
C LYS A 233 18.32 -2.35 -2.45
N LYS A 234 17.59 -1.94 -1.41
CA LYS A 234 17.82 -0.63 -0.76
C LYS A 234 19.25 -0.57 -0.24
N GLY A 235 20.03 0.40 -0.72
CA GLY A 235 21.44 0.61 -0.34
C GLY A 235 22.47 0.43 -1.47
N ASP A 236 22.05 -0.03 -2.66
CA ASP A 236 22.91 -0.16 -3.84
C ASP A 236 22.82 1.07 -4.77
N CYS A 237 22.55 2.26 -4.23
CA CYS A 237 22.57 3.55 -4.93
C CYS A 237 23.66 4.46 -4.36
#